data_AF-A0A835ZRK6-F1
#
_entry.id   AF-A0A835ZRK6-F1
#
_cell.length_a   1.000
_cell.length_b   1.000
_cell.length_c   1.000
_cell.angle_alpha   90.00
_cell.angle_beta   90.00
_cell.angle_gamma   90.00
#
_symmetry.space_group_name_H-M   'P 1'
#
loop_
_entity.id
_entity.type
_entity.pdbx_description
1 polymer ?
#
loop_
_entity_poly.entity_id
_entity_poly.type
_entity_poly.pdbx_seq_one_letter_code
_entity_poly.pdbx_strand_id
1 'polypeptide(L)' 'MGLSKSRKVTKYVSKLRHNGRHGHLTKHTTFVQNMIWEVGKKRVGTHKSAKRKREELSNAMASMRKAAAKKD' A
#
# COMPACT_ATOMS: atom_id res chain seq x y z
N MET A 1 -34.90 6.40 16.20
CA MET A 1 -34.29 5.06 16.44
C MET A 1 -32.89 5.28 17.01
N GLY A 2 -32.60 4.81 18.23
CA GLY A 2 -31.38 5.18 18.97
C GLY A 2 -30.19 4.27 18.69
N LEU A 3 -28.98 4.84 18.66
CA LEU A 3 -27.71 4.21 18.29
C LEU A 3 -27.36 2.90 19.03
N SER A 4 -28.03 2.60 20.14
CA SER A 4 -27.71 1.47 21.03
C SER A 4 -28.89 0.55 21.33
N LYS A 5 -30.04 0.71 20.66
CA LYS A 5 -31.30 -0.02 20.94
C LYS A 5 -31.35 -1.45 20.39
N SER A 6 -30.25 -2.20 20.47
CA SER A 6 -30.18 -3.59 19.99
C SER A 6 -29.77 -4.54 21.11
N ARG A 7 -30.17 -5.82 20.96
CA ARG A 7 -29.80 -6.91 21.87
C ARG A 7 -28.27 -6.96 21.99
N LYS A 8 -27.77 -6.92 23.23
CA LYS A 8 -26.33 -7.03 23.52
C LYS A 8 -25.92 -8.49 23.36
N VAL A 9 -25.27 -8.80 22.24
CA VAL A 9 -24.70 -10.13 21.96
C VAL A 9 -23.19 -10.04 22.03
N THR A 10 -22.54 -11.03 22.66
CA THR A 10 -21.08 -11.18 22.64
C THR A 10 -20.64 -11.51 21.21
N LYS A 11 -19.83 -10.66 20.58
CA LYS A 11 -19.37 -10.89 19.20
C LYS A 11 -18.41 -12.09 19.14
N TYR A 12 -18.61 -13.00 18.19
CA TYR A 12 -17.62 -14.02 17.86
C TYR A 12 -16.62 -13.47 16.85
N VAL A 13 -15.33 -13.52 17.18
CA VAL A 13 -14.26 -13.07 16.28
C VAL A 13 -13.78 -14.26 15.45
N SER A 14 -14.38 -14.42 14.26
CA SER A 14 -13.99 -15.48 13.33
C SER A 14 -12.71 -15.13 12.57
N LYS A 15 -12.01 -16.16 12.07
CA LYS A 15 -10.81 -15.98 11.24
C LYS A 15 -11.16 -15.25 9.94
N LEU A 16 -10.29 -14.34 9.50
CA LEU A 16 -10.47 -13.61 8.24
C LEU A 16 -10.55 -14.59 7.05
N ARG A 17 -11.58 -14.39 6.21
CA ARG A 17 -11.75 -15.18 4.98
C ARG A 17 -10.63 -14.91 3.99
N HIS A 18 -10.32 -15.91 3.15
CA HIS A 18 -9.29 -15.80 2.11
C HIS A 18 -9.50 -14.57 1.21
N ASN A 19 -10.74 -14.27 0.82
CA ASN A 19 -11.08 -13.12 -0.04
C ASN A 19 -10.69 -11.76 0.57
N GLY A 20 -10.54 -11.66 1.89
CA GLY A 20 -10.05 -10.44 2.56
C GLY A 20 -8.56 -10.16 2.33
N ARG A 21 -7.81 -11.12 1.78
CA ARG A 21 -6.39 -10.96 1.39
C ARG A 21 -6.23 -10.43 -0.04
N HIS A 22 -7.34 -10.24 -0.77
CA HIS A 22 -7.30 -9.66 -2.11
C HIS A 22 -6.70 -8.26 -2.07
N GLY A 23 -5.77 -7.96 -2.99
CA GLY A 23 -5.04 -6.70 -3.04
C GLY A 23 -3.79 -6.62 -2.15
N HIS A 24 -3.44 -7.69 -1.42
CA HIS A 24 -2.17 -7.75 -0.70
C HIS A 24 -1.00 -8.00 -1.67
N LEU A 25 0.01 -7.13 -1.61
CA LEU A 25 1.22 -7.23 -2.42
C LEU A 25 2.11 -8.34 -1.89
N THR A 26 2.38 -9.33 -2.74
CA THR A 26 3.30 -10.43 -2.45
C THR A 26 4.69 -10.15 -3.04
N LYS A 27 5.75 -10.78 -2.49
CA LYS A 27 7.14 -10.59 -2.94
C LYS A 27 7.33 -10.81 -4.45
N HIS A 28 6.66 -11.83 -4.98
CA HIS A 28 6.69 -12.16 -6.41
C HIS A 28 6.01 -11.05 -7.25
N THR A 29 4.83 -10.60 -6.82
CA THR A 29 4.09 -9.55 -7.53
C THR A 29 4.82 -8.20 -7.51
N THR A 30 5.50 -7.86 -6.41
CA THR A 30 6.28 -6.61 -6.33
C THR A 30 7.50 -6.64 -7.23
N PHE A 31 8.19 -7.79 -7.32
CA PHE A 31 9.34 -7.98 -8.21
C PHE A 31 8.95 -7.81 -9.69
N VAL A 32 7.89 -8.49 -10.12
CA VAL A 32 7.37 -8.40 -11.49
C VAL A 32 6.84 -6.99 -11.81
N GLN A 33 6.11 -6.36 -10.88
CA GLN A 33 5.64 -4.97 -11.07
C GLN A 33 6.80 -3.99 -11.25
N ASN A 34 7.89 -4.16 -10.50
CA ASN A 34 9.08 -3.31 -10.60
C ASN A 34 9.78 -3.49 -11.96
N MET A 35 9.96 -4.74 -12.41
CA MET A 35 10.53 -5.02 -13.74
C MET A 35 9.69 -4.39 -14.87
N ILE A 36 8.36 -4.54 -14.81
CA ILE A 36 7.45 -3.98 -15.81
C ILE A 36 7.45 -2.44 -15.76
N TRP A 37 7.56 -1.85 -14.56
CA TRP A 37 7.68 -0.41 -14.39
C TRP A 37 8.96 0.16 -15.03
N GLU A 38 10.11 -0.46 -14.78
CA GLU A 38 11.40 -0.06 -15.33
C GLU A 38 11.41 -0.13 -16.87
N VAL A 39 10.85 -1.20 -17.43
CA VAL A 39 10.83 -1.45 -18.88
C VAL A 39 9.72 -0.65 -19.60
N GLY A 40 8.59 -0.38 -18.93
CA GLY A 40 7.34 0.01 -19.61
C GLY A 40 6.85 1.45 -19.42
N LYS A 41 7.59 2.33 -18.72
CA LYS A 41 7.27 3.75 -18.40
C LYS A 41 5.93 4.29 -18.93
N LYS A 42 4.81 3.96 -18.27
CA LYS A 42 3.49 4.56 -18.56
C LYS A 42 3.26 5.81 -17.71
N ARG A 43 2.92 6.93 -18.35
CA ARG A 43 2.46 8.18 -17.70
C ARG A 43 1.22 7.89 -16.85
N VAL A 44 1.21 8.41 -15.63
CA VAL A 44 0.18 8.12 -14.63
C VAL A 44 -1.09 8.94 -14.95
N GLY A 45 -2.12 8.28 -15.48
CA GLY A 45 -3.32 8.94 -16.02
C GLY A 45 -4.34 9.47 -15.01
N THR A 46 -4.19 9.20 -13.70
CA THR A 46 -5.16 9.64 -12.67
C THR A 46 -4.48 10.34 -11.49
N HIS A 47 -5.15 11.35 -10.92
CA HIS A 47 -4.61 12.19 -9.84
C HIS A 47 -4.22 11.38 -8.58
N LYS A 48 -4.99 10.35 -8.22
CA LYS A 48 -4.66 9.46 -7.07
C LYS A 48 -3.36 8.69 -7.30
N SER A 49 -3.18 8.13 -8.50
CA SER A 49 -1.98 7.39 -8.86
C SER A 49 -0.76 8.32 -8.98
N ALA A 50 -0.95 9.56 -9.47
CA ALA A 50 0.09 10.58 -9.47
C ALA A 50 0.52 10.97 -8.04
N LYS A 51 -0.42 11.10 -7.10
CA LYS A 51 -0.11 11.39 -5.68
C LYS A 51 0.65 10.24 -5.03
N ARG A 52 0.24 8.98 -5.26
CA ARG A 52 1.00 7.80 -4.80
C ARG A 52 2.42 7.78 -5.38
N LYS A 53 2.56 8.10 -6.68
CA LYS A 53 3.89 8.18 -7.32
C LYS A 53 4.77 9.28 -6.71
N ARG A 54 4.20 10.43 -6.35
CA ARG A 54 4.92 11.50 -5.64
C ARG A 54 5.40 11.05 -4.26
N GLU A 55 4.56 10.36 -3.49
CA GLU A 55 4.92 9.82 -2.17
C GLU A 55 6.05 8.78 -2.27
N GLU A 56 5.99 7.87 -3.25
CA GLU A 56 7.05 6.90 -3.52
C GLU A 56 8.39 7.58 -3.86
N LEU A 57 8.39 8.58 -4.74
CA LEU A 57 9.60 9.34 -5.11
C LEU A 57 10.18 10.11 -3.92
N SER A 58 9.31 10.70 -3.10
CA SER A 58 9.72 11.40 -1.88
C SER A 58 10.39 10.45 -0.89
N ASN A 59 9.84 9.24 -0.71
CA ASN A 59 10.42 8.24 0.18
C ASN A 59 11.78 7.73 -0.31
N ALA A 60 11.95 7.53 -1.62
CA ALA A 60 13.24 7.18 -2.22
C ALA A 60 14.29 8.28 -2.03
N MET A 61 13.92 9.55 -2.24
CA MET A 61 14.85 10.67 -1.99
C MET A 61 15.22 10.79 -0.50
N ALA A 62 14.27 10.52 0.40
CA ALA A 62 14.53 10.51 1.84
C ALA A 62 15.49 9.39 2.25
N SER A 63 15.37 8.19 1.66
CA SER A 63 16.32 7.10 1.94
C SER A 63 17.73 7.42 1.43
N MET A 64 17.86 8.03 0.25
CA MET A 64 19.15 8.49 -0.28
C MET A 64 19.80 9.54 0.61
N ARG A 65 19.05 10.54 1.08
CA ARG A 65 19.55 11.57 2.02
C ARG A 65 20.00 10.96 3.35
N LYS A 66 19.24 10.00 3.90
CA LYS A 66 19.62 9.28 5.12
C LYS A 66 20.88 8.42 4.93
N ALA A 67 21.04 7.79 3.77
CA ALA A 67 22.23 7.01 3.45
C ALA A 67 23.47 7.91 3.29
N ALA A 68 23.30 9.09 2.69
CA ALA A 68 24.36 10.08 2.56
C ALA A 68 24.80 10.66 3.93
N ALA A 69 23.87 10.90 4.85
CA ALA A 69 24.17 11.39 6.21
C ALA A 69 24.85 10.37 7.13
N LYS A 70 24.97 9.10 6.70
CA LYS A 70 25.75 8.06 7.41
C LYS A 70 27.15 7.87 6.85
N LYS A 71 27.51 8.62 5.80
CA LYS A 71 28.88 8.67 5.27
C LYS A 71 29.64 9.80 5.98
N ASP A 72 29.86 9.62 7.27
CA ASP A 72 30.87 10.31 8.10
C ASP A 72 31.27 9.33 9.21
#